data_AF-A0A3B0TCS0-F1
#
_entry.id   AF-A0A3B0TCS0-F1
#
_cell.length_a   1.000
_cell.length_b   1.000
_cell.length_c   1.000
_cell.angle_alpha   90.00
_cell.angle_beta   90.00
_cell.angle_gamma   90.00
#
_symmetry.space_group_name_H-M   'P 1'
#
loop_
_entity.id
_entity.type
_entity.pdbx_description
1 polymer ?
#
loop_
_entity_poly.entity_id
_entity_poly.type
_entity_poly.pdbx_seq_one_letter_code
_entity_poly.pdbx_strand_id
1 'polypeptide(L)'
;MRENDVLIAISFTPYSQETLDLVHHALAQKCSVVSITDSINSPMCLPEVTSLIVSEIDVGSFRALSATLSLATALSVTVGARLQSPQK
;
A
#
# COMPACT_ATOMS: atom_id res chain seq x y z
N MET A 1 -5.03 15.86 2.20
CA MET A 1 -3.82 15.57 1.41
C MET A 1 -3.61 16.73 0.45
N ARG A 2 -2.38 16.97 0.01
CA ARG A 2 -2.03 18.05 -0.92
C ARG A 2 -1.96 17.54 -2.35
N GLU A 3 -1.96 18.48 -3.30
CA GLU A 3 -1.69 18.18 -4.70
C GLU A 3 -0.32 17.50 -4.82
N ASN A 4 -0.26 16.42 -5.60
CA ASN A 4 0.88 15.51 -5.77
C ASN A 4 1.25 14.61 -4.59
N ASP A 5 0.47 14.59 -3.50
CA ASP A 5 0.63 13.55 -2.47
C ASP A 5 0.20 12.18 -3.01
N VAL A 6 0.84 11.13 -2.48
CA VAL A 6 0.49 9.73 -2.73
C VAL A 6 0.16 9.06 -1.40
N LEU A 7 -0.94 8.31 -1.34
CA LEU A 7 -1.25 7.45 -0.20
C LEU A 7 -0.67 6.05 -0.43
N ILE A 8 0.10 5.55 0.54
CA ILE A 8 0.41 4.12 0.67
C ILE A 8 -0.49 3.56 1.78
N ALA A 9 -1.50 2.80 1.41
CA ALA A 9 -2.44 2.17 2.33
C ALA A 9 -2.06 0.71 2.57
N ILE A 10 -1.93 0.30 3.83
CA ILE A 10 -1.58 -1.08 4.20
C ILE A 10 -2.69 -1.64 5.09
N SER A 11 -3.34 -2.71 4.63
CA SER A 11 -4.38 -3.38 5.42
C SER A 11 -4.58 -4.82 4.94
N PHE A 12 -4.78 -5.72 5.90
CA PHE A 12 -4.97 -7.15 5.69
C PHE A 12 -6.27 -7.60 6.36
N THR A 13 -6.77 -8.79 6.01
CA THR A 13 -7.97 -9.34 6.66
C THR A 13 -7.73 -9.54 8.17
N PRO A 14 -8.62 -9.05 9.06
CA PRO A 14 -9.84 -8.27 8.78
C PRO A 14 -9.53 -6.78 8.49
N TYR A 15 -9.89 -6.32 7.30
CA TYR A 15 -9.54 -4.98 6.81
C TYR A 15 -10.02 -3.87 7.75
N SER A 16 -9.14 -2.90 8.03
CA SER A 16 -9.47 -1.76 8.88
C SER A 16 -10.37 -0.77 8.15
N GLN A 17 -11.56 -0.50 8.69
CA GLN A 17 -12.49 0.48 8.13
C GLN A 17 -11.85 1.87 8.00
N GLU A 18 -11.06 2.29 8.98
CA GLU A 18 -10.35 3.57 8.95
C GLU A 18 -9.40 3.68 7.74
N THR A 19 -8.71 2.59 7.40
CA THR A 19 -7.83 2.55 6.23
C THR A 19 -8.63 2.60 4.92
N LEU A 20 -9.78 1.92 4.86
CA LEU A 20 -10.68 1.98 3.69
C LEU A 20 -11.23 3.39 3.48
N ASP A 21 -11.69 4.04 4.55
CA ASP A 21 -12.21 5.40 4.50
C ASP A 21 -11.12 6.38 4.03
N LEU A 22 -9.87 6.19 4.49
CA LEU A 22 -8.72 6.98 4.05
C LEU A 22 -8.39 6.78 2.57
N VAL A 23 -8.49 5.54 2.05
CA VAL A 23 -8.34 5.25 0.62
C VAL A 23 -9.39 5.99 -0.20
N HIS A 24 -10.66 5.92 0.20
CA HIS A 24 -11.73 6.64 -0.49
C HIS A 24 -11.54 8.16 -0.44
N HIS A 25 -11.10 8.68 0.72
CA HIS A 25 -10.79 10.09 0.88
C HIS A 25 -9.65 10.56 -0.04
N ALA A 26 -8.59 9.76 -0.17
CA ALA A 26 -7.47 10.05 -1.06
C ALA A 26 -7.89 10.08 -2.53
N LEU A 27 -8.67 9.09 -2.97
CA LEU A 27 -9.21 9.04 -4.33
C LEU A 27 -10.13 10.25 -4.62
N ALA A 28 -10.98 10.64 -3.66
CA ALA A 28 -11.83 11.82 -3.79
C ALA A 28 -11.02 13.13 -3.93
N GLN A 29 -9.82 13.18 -3.34
CA GLN A 29 -8.86 14.29 -3.51
C GLN A 29 -7.98 14.16 -4.76
N LYS A 30 -8.23 13.16 -5.62
CA LYS A 30 -7.44 12.84 -6.81
C LYS A 30 -5.97 12.52 -6.51
N CYS A 31 -5.67 12.07 -5.29
CA CYS A 31 -4.35 11.56 -4.95
C CYS A 31 -4.18 10.16 -5.51
N SER A 32 -2.96 9.83 -5.96
CA SER A 32 -2.63 8.46 -6.31
C SER A 32 -2.63 7.58 -5.07
N VAL A 33 -3.12 6.34 -5.20
CA VAL A 33 -3.15 5.37 -4.10
C VAL A 33 -2.42 4.10 -4.51
N VAL A 34 -1.52 3.66 -3.64
CA VAL A 34 -0.90 2.33 -3.68
C VAL A 34 -1.41 1.56 -2.47
N SER A 35 -2.00 0.38 -2.68
CA SER A 35 -2.42 -0.49 -1.59
C SER A 35 -1.45 -1.67 -1.42
N ILE A 36 -1.21 -2.08 -0.17
CA ILE A 36 -0.51 -3.31 0.18
C ILE A 36 -1.49 -4.16 0.99
N THR A 37 -1.86 -5.33 0.46
CA THR A 37 -2.96 -6.16 1.01
C THR A 37 -2.75 -7.64 0.73
N ASP A 38 -3.59 -8.52 1.29
CA ASP A 38 -3.44 -9.98 1.24
C ASP A 38 -4.10 -10.65 0.01
N SER A 39 -5.03 -9.97 -0.66
CA SER A 39 -5.84 -10.60 -1.70
C SER A 39 -6.32 -9.62 -2.76
N ILE A 40 -6.46 -10.09 -3.99
CA ILE A 40 -7.10 -9.36 -5.10
C ILE A 40 -8.57 -9.03 -4.82
N ASN A 41 -9.20 -9.75 -3.88
CA ASN A 41 -10.58 -9.52 -3.46
C ASN A 41 -10.69 -8.50 -2.31
N SER A 42 -9.57 -7.88 -1.91
CA SER A 42 -9.56 -6.83 -0.91
C SER A 42 -10.46 -5.67 -1.34
N PRO A 43 -11.21 -5.05 -0.42
CA PRO A 43 -11.98 -3.83 -0.72
C PRO A 43 -11.09 -2.65 -1.14
N MET A 44 -9.77 -2.73 -0.95
CA MET A 44 -8.81 -1.73 -1.43
C MET A 44 -8.36 -1.96 -2.89
N CYS A 45 -8.69 -3.09 -3.51
CA CYS A 45 -8.34 -3.39 -4.90
C CYS A 45 -9.36 -2.77 -5.87
N LEU A 46 -9.39 -1.44 -5.91
CA LEU A 46 -10.21 -0.64 -6.81
C LEU A 46 -9.49 -0.40 -8.14
N PRO A 47 -10.21 -0.15 -9.26
CA PRO A 47 -9.60 0.09 -10.58
C PRO A 47 -8.56 1.22 -10.60
N GLU A 48 -8.76 2.26 -9.80
CA GLU A 48 -7.89 3.44 -9.70
C GLU A 48 -6.70 3.24 -8.74
N VAL A 49 -6.63 2.11 -8.04
CA VAL A 49 -5.62 1.82 -7.01
C VAL A 49 -4.58 0.84 -7.53
N THR A 50 -3.30 1.21 -7.42
CA THR A 50 -2.21 0.27 -7.69
C THR A 50 -2.05 -0.68 -6.51
N SER A 51 -2.43 -1.95 -6.69
CA SER A 51 -2.44 -2.93 -5.60
C SER A 51 -1.20 -3.83 -5.63
N LEU A 52 -0.51 -3.94 -4.49
CA LEU A 52 0.59 -4.86 -4.24
C LEU A 52 0.09 -5.97 -3.31
N ILE A 53 -0.05 -7.19 -3.83
CA ILE A 53 -0.55 -8.33 -3.06
C ILE A 53 0.61 -9.03 -2.36
N VAL A 54 0.52 -9.15 -1.04
CA VAL A 54 1.53 -9.77 -0.17
C VAL A 54 0.87 -10.84 0.67
N SER A 55 1.33 -12.08 0.52
CA SER A 55 0.87 -13.19 1.35
C SER A 55 1.62 -13.22 2.68
N GLU A 56 0.89 -13.04 3.77
CA GLU A 56 1.38 -13.19 5.14
C GLU A 56 0.60 -14.31 5.82
N ILE A 57 1.32 -15.21 6.52
CA ILE A 57 0.67 -16.23 7.33
C ILE A 57 0.07 -15.55 8.57
N ASP A 58 -1.20 -15.85 8.84
CA ASP A 58 -1.90 -15.44 10.06
C ASP A 58 -1.99 -16.64 11.00
N VAL A 59 -1.47 -16.48 12.23
CA VAL A 59 -1.57 -17.47 13.30
C VAL A 59 -2.26 -16.80 14.49
N GLY A 60 -3.56 -17.04 14.65
CA GLY A 60 -4.33 -16.54 15.78
C GLY A 60 -4.43 -15.01 15.83
N SER A 61 -4.57 -14.35 14.68
CA SER A 61 -4.53 -12.88 14.50
C SER A 61 -3.14 -12.26 14.61
N PHE A 62 -2.09 -13.08 14.65
CA PHE A 62 -0.71 -12.61 14.58
C PHE A 62 -0.16 -12.83 13.17
N ARG A 63 0.30 -11.74 12.54
CA ARG A 63 1.00 -11.77 11.25
C ARG A 63 2.44 -11.33 11.45
N ALA A 64 3.38 -12.07 10.85
CA ALA A 64 4.80 -11.78 10.94
C ALA A 64 5.18 -10.46 10.22
N LEU A 65 4.44 -10.09 9.17
CA LEU A 65 4.66 -8.88 8.36
C LEU A 65 6.06 -8.81 7.72
N SER A 66 6.78 -9.93 7.67
CA SER A 66 8.17 -9.95 7.22
C SER A 66 8.28 -9.69 5.72
N ALA A 67 7.37 -10.23 4.91
CA ALA A 67 7.30 -9.97 3.48
C ALA A 67 6.85 -8.52 3.22
N THR A 68 5.91 -8.03 4.02
CA THR A 68 5.39 -6.65 3.95
C THR A 68 6.48 -5.62 4.26
N LEU A 69 7.24 -5.82 5.34
CA LEU A 69 8.38 -4.98 5.73
C LEU A 69 9.51 -5.04 4.69
N SER A 70 9.78 -6.24 4.15
CA SER A 70 10.77 -6.42 3.08
C SER A 70 10.38 -5.64 1.82
N LEU A 71 9.10 -5.70 1.42
CA LEU A 71 8.56 -4.92 0.30
C LEU A 71 8.67 -3.41 0.56
N ALA A 72 8.24 -2.93 1.74
CA ALA A 72 8.31 -1.51 2.09
C ALA A 72 9.76 -0.99 2.08
N THR A 73 10.70 -1.79 2.57
CA THR A 73 12.13 -1.47 2.56
C THR A 73 12.66 -1.41 1.12
N ALA A 74 12.34 -2.41 0.29
CA ALA A 74 12.75 -2.45 -1.11
C ALA A 74 12.20 -1.26 -1.91
N LEU A 75 10.93 -0.88 -1.69
CA LEU A 75 10.32 0.30 -2.30
C LEU A 75 11.08 1.58 -1.89
N SER A 76 11.32 1.76 -0.60
CA SER A 76 12.02 2.94 -0.07
C SER A 76 13.43 3.07 -0.64
N VAL A 77 14.21 1.98 -0.64
CA VAL A 77 15.58 1.95 -1.19
C VAL A 77 15.57 2.20 -2.70
N THR A 78 14.66 1.56 -3.44
CA THR A 78 14.60 1.69 -4.91
C THR A 78 14.21 3.11 -5.31
N VAL A 79 13.23 3.71 -4.64
CA VAL A 79 12.84 5.11 -4.87
C VAL A 79 14.02 6.03 -4.55
N GLY A 80 14.67 5.86 -3.40
CA GLY A 80 15.84 6.64 -3.02
C GLY A 80 16.99 6.53 -4.02
N ALA A 81 17.26 5.32 -4.53
CA ALA A 81 18.30 5.08 -5.54
C ALA A 81 17.98 5.73 -6.89
N ARG A 82 16.71 5.68 -7.32
CA ARG A 82 16.24 6.34 -8.55
C ARG A 82 16.30 7.86 -8.46
N LEU A 83 16.04 8.44 -7.29
CA LEU A 83 16.14 9.89 -7.08
C LEU A 83 17.61 10.37 -7.08
N GLN A 84 18.54 9.56 -6.60
CA GLN A 84 19.98 9.90 -6.56
C GLN A 84 20.70 9.66 -7.88
N SER A 85 20.22 8.72 -8.69
CA SER A 85 20.77 8.46 -10.02
C SER A 85 20.07 9.41 -11.00
N PRO A 86 20.68 10.52 -11.46
CA PRO A 86 20.10 11.29 -12.55
C PRO A 86 19.88 10.31 -13.70
N GLN A 87 18.61 10.08 -14.01
CA GLN A 87 18.18 9.14 -15.02
C GLN A 87 18.94 9.47 -16.32
N LYS A 88 19.84 8.57 -16.72
CA LYS A 88 20.47 8.61 -18.04
C LYS A 88 19.45 8.18 -19.09
#